data_AF-A0A8X7BMJ8-F1
#
_entry.id   AF-A0A8X7BMJ8-F1
#
_cell.length_a   1.000
_cell.length_b   1.000
_cell.length_c   1.000
_cell.angle_alpha   90.00
_cell.angle_beta   90.00
_cell.angle_gamma   90.00
#
_symmetry.space_group_name_H-M   'P 1'
#
loop_
_entity.id
_entity.type
_entity.pdbx_description
1 polymer ?
#
loop_
_entity_poly.entity_id
_entity_poly.type
_entity_poly.pdbx_seq_one_letter_code
_entity_poly.pdbx_strand_id
1 'polypeptide(L)'
;MKPSKLEDHLRRCHPDKRSKDLKYFQILKEKLQKLPTMDRMFASTSQRDNNGLQVSYNISLLTAKSEKSHTIGEEMILPDVENVLKAIISKSASDIYN
;
A
#
# COMPACT_ATOMS: atom_id res chain seq x y z
N MET A 1 21.34 -20.66 0.54
CA MET A 1 21.78 -21.48 1.70
C MET A 1 22.80 -22.51 1.25
N LYS A 2 23.73 -22.94 2.12
CA LYS A 2 24.60 -24.10 1.83
C LYS A 2 23.76 -25.40 1.83
N PRO A 3 24.10 -26.44 1.04
CA PRO A 3 23.30 -27.68 0.95
C PRO A 3 23.03 -28.35 2.30
N SER A 4 24.05 -28.46 3.15
CA SER A 4 23.92 -29.04 4.50
C SER A 4 22.94 -28.26 5.39
N LYS A 5 22.90 -26.93 5.26
CA LYS A 5 21.95 -26.08 5.99
C LYS A 5 20.53 -26.18 5.42
N LEU A 6 20.39 -26.40 4.11
CA LEU A 6 19.09 -26.60 3.48
C LEU A 6 18.47 -27.93 3.92
N GLU A 7 19.24 -29.01 3.94
CA GLU A 7 18.81 -30.31 4.44
C GLU A 7 18.35 -30.25 5.91
N ASP A 8 19.13 -29.59 6.76
CA ASP A 8 18.78 -29.41 8.18
C ASP A 8 17.52 -28.57 8.36
N HIS A 9 17.37 -27.49 7.58
CA HIS A 9 16.18 -26.65 7.58
C HIS A 9 14.93 -27.40 7.12
N LEU A 10 15.01 -28.17 6.03
CA LEU A 10 13.90 -29.00 5.57
C LEU A 10 13.53 -30.04 6.63
N ARG A 11 14.51 -30.68 7.27
CA ARG A 11 14.23 -31.65 8.34
C ARG A 11 13.51 -31.03 9.55
N ARG A 12 13.89 -29.82 9.97
CA ARG A 12 13.36 -29.17 11.18
C ARG A 12 12.08 -28.39 10.94
N CYS A 13 11.99 -27.67 9.83
CA CYS A 13 10.91 -26.69 9.58
C CYS A 13 9.88 -27.21 8.58
N HIS A 14 10.28 -28.06 7.63
CA HIS A 14 9.42 -28.54 6.53
C HIS A 14 9.60 -30.05 6.28
N PRO A 15 9.35 -30.90 7.29
CA PRO A 15 9.62 -32.34 7.19
C PRO A 15 8.85 -33.02 6.06
N ASP A 16 7.68 -32.49 5.69
CA ASP A 16 6.86 -32.92 4.55
C ASP A 16 7.52 -32.67 3.17
N LYS A 17 8.50 -31.78 3.12
CA LYS A 17 9.19 -31.36 1.89
C LYS A 17 10.58 -31.97 1.71
N ARG A 18 11.07 -32.71 2.70
CA ARG A 18 12.43 -33.28 2.71
C ARG A 18 12.70 -34.25 1.55
N SER A 19 11.70 -35.04 1.16
CA SER A 19 11.81 -36.04 0.10
C SER A 19 11.38 -35.54 -1.28
N LYS A 20 11.08 -34.24 -1.42
CA LYS A 20 10.68 -33.66 -2.70
C LYS A 20 11.88 -33.53 -3.62
N ASP A 21 11.64 -33.77 -4.90
CA ASP A 21 12.67 -33.71 -5.92
C ASP A 21 12.93 -32.26 -6.37
N LEU A 22 13.99 -32.06 -7.16
CA LEU A 22 14.33 -30.75 -7.69
C LEU A 22 13.18 -30.13 -8.51
N LYS A 23 12.44 -30.97 -9.25
CA LYS A 23 11.34 -30.54 -10.12
C LYS A 23 10.22 -29.88 -9.31
N TYR A 24 9.87 -30.43 -8.14
CA TYR A 24 8.92 -29.81 -7.22
C TYR A 24 9.31 -28.36 -6.89
N PHE A 25 10.58 -28.12 -6.53
CA PHE A 25 11.06 -26.78 -6.15
C PHE A 25 11.15 -25.83 -7.34
N GLN A 26 11.46 -26.32 -8.55
CA GLN A 26 11.43 -25.52 -9.78
C GLN A 26 10.01 -25.02 -10.08
N ILE A 27 9.00 -25.90 -10.02
CA ILE A 27 7.59 -25.53 -10.21
C ILE A 27 7.14 -24.54 -9.14
N LEU A 28 7.54 -24.76 -7.87
CA LEU A 28 7.22 -23.85 -6.77
C LEU A 28 7.82 -22.45 -6.99
N LYS A 29 9.08 -22.38 -7.44
CA LYS A 29 9.73 -21.11 -7.79
C LYS A 29 8.97 -20.38 -8.90
N GLU A 30 8.60 -21.06 -9.98
CA GLU A 30 7.84 -20.44 -11.07
C GLU A 30 6.49 -19.90 -10.61
N LYS A 31 5.78 -20.66 -9.76
CA LYS A 31 4.52 -20.18 -9.16
C LYS A 31 4.73 -18.91 -8.36
N LEU A 32 5.74 -18.88 -7.49
CA LEU A 32 6.05 -17.70 -6.66
C LEU A 32 6.46 -16.49 -7.51
N GLN A 33 7.22 -16.70 -8.58
CA GLN A 33 7.61 -15.61 -9.50
C GLN A 33 6.42 -15.03 -10.29
N LYS A 34 5.38 -15.83 -10.53
CA LYS A 34 4.15 -15.41 -11.20
C LYS A 34 3.16 -14.72 -10.25
N LEU A 35 3.29 -14.93 -8.94
CA LEU A 35 2.49 -14.20 -7.97
C LEU A 35 2.86 -12.71 -8.03
N PRO A 36 1.90 -11.80 -7.82
CA PRO A 36 2.23 -10.41 -7.54
C PRO A 36 3.06 -10.38 -6.25
N THR A 37 4.38 -10.24 -6.40
CA THR A 37 5.31 -10.08 -5.29
C THR A 37 4.90 -8.86 -4.47
N MET A 38 5.21 -8.84 -3.18
CA MET A 38 5.10 -7.64 -2.32
C MET A 38 5.67 -6.41 -3.04
N ASP A 39 6.83 -6.55 -3.71
CA ASP A 39 7.43 -5.49 -4.53
C ASP A 39 6.52 -4.97 -5.65
N ARG A 40 5.74 -5.85 -6.29
CA ARG A 40 4.76 -5.48 -7.32
C ARG A 40 3.52 -4.83 -6.71
N MET A 41 3.11 -5.23 -5.51
CA MET A 41 2.03 -4.54 -4.76
C MET A 41 2.43 -3.11 -4.35
N PHE A 42 3.68 -2.91 -3.91
CA PHE A 42 4.20 -1.58 -3.61
C PHE A 42 4.52 -0.75 -4.88
N ALA A 43 4.81 -1.40 -6.00
CA ALA A 43 4.97 -0.71 -7.28
C ALA A 43 3.64 -0.12 -7.79
N SER A 44 2.50 -0.80 -7.58
CA SER A 44 1.18 -0.25 -7.94
C SER A 44 0.76 0.96 -7.11
N THR A 45 1.27 1.10 -5.87
CA THR A 45 1.07 2.30 -5.05
C THR A 45 2.00 3.46 -5.42
N SER A 46 2.92 3.26 -6.38
CA SER A 46 3.81 4.33 -6.87
C SER A 46 3.15 5.22 -7.93
N GLN A 47 1.90 4.96 -8.32
CA GLN A 47 1.04 6.04 -8.79
C GLN A 47 0.88 6.99 -7.61
N ARG A 48 1.84 7.91 -7.48
CA ARG A 48 1.75 9.08 -6.63
C ARG A 48 0.54 9.82 -7.16
N ASP A 49 -0.60 9.56 -6.54
CA ASP A 49 -1.74 10.42 -6.66
C ASP A 49 -1.32 11.73 -5.96
N ASN A 50 -0.67 12.61 -6.73
CA ASN A 50 -0.14 13.88 -6.25
C ASN A 50 -1.26 14.70 -5.59
N ASN A 51 -2.52 14.46 -6.00
CA ASN A 51 -3.69 15.04 -5.38
C ASN A 51 -3.84 14.58 -3.93
N GLY A 52 -3.73 13.28 -3.62
CA GLY A 52 -3.87 12.77 -2.25
C GLY A 52 -2.84 13.34 -1.26
N LEU A 53 -1.59 13.50 -1.73
CA LEU A 53 -0.53 14.12 -0.92
C LEU A 53 -0.79 15.62 -0.69
N GLN A 54 -1.19 16.34 -1.73
CA GLN A 54 -1.51 17.77 -1.62
C GLN A 54 -2.71 17.99 -0.68
N VAL A 55 -3.71 17.11 -0.73
CA VAL A 55 -4.92 17.20 0.08
C VAL A 55 -4.62 16.92 1.55
N SER A 56 -3.89 15.84 1.84
CA SER A 56 -3.52 15.52 3.23
C SER A 56 -2.64 16.60 3.86
N TYR A 57 -1.74 17.20 3.09
CA TYR A 57 -0.97 18.37 3.53
C TYR A 57 -1.86 19.58 3.83
N ASN A 58 -2.78 19.93 2.93
CA ASN A 58 -3.66 21.09 3.11
C ASN A 58 -4.59 20.94 4.31
N ILE A 59 -5.15 19.74 4.54
CA ILE A 59 -5.96 19.45 5.72
C ILE A 59 -5.12 19.64 6.99
N SER A 60 -3.94 19.02 7.04
CA SER A 60 -3.04 19.13 8.20
C SER A 60 -2.62 20.58 8.48
N LEU A 61 -2.36 21.36 7.44
CA LEU A 61 -2.00 22.78 7.53
C LEU A 61 -3.16 23.64 8.08
N LEU A 62 -4.39 23.39 7.62
CA LEU A 62 -5.58 24.09 8.10
C LEU A 62 -5.84 23.76 9.58
N THR A 63 -5.73 22.47 9.96
CA THR A 63 -5.87 22.04 11.35
C THR A 63 -4.81 22.71 12.24
N ALA A 64 -3.54 22.72 11.83
CA ALA A 64 -2.47 23.33 12.60
C ALA A 64 -2.63 24.86 12.75
N LYS A 65 -3.06 25.56 11.70
CA LYS A 65 -3.29 27.02 11.72
C LYS A 65 -4.52 27.44 12.53
N SER A 66 -5.45 26.52 12.78
CA SER A 66 -6.71 26.87 13.45
C SER A 66 -6.55 27.23 14.93
N GLU A 67 -5.40 26.93 15.55
CA GLU A 67 -4.95 27.39 16.89
C GLU A 67 -6.00 27.33 18.02
N LYS A 68 -7.06 26.52 17.86
CA LYS A 68 -8.19 26.38 18.80
C LYS A 68 -8.31 24.93 19.25
N SER A 69 -8.85 24.74 20.45
CA SER A 69 -9.12 23.40 20.99
C SER A 69 -9.95 22.60 19.98
N HIS A 70 -9.59 21.32 19.84
CA HIS A 70 -10.00 20.40 18.77
C HIS A 70 -11.50 20.47 18.41
N THR A 71 -12.37 20.74 19.38
CA THR A 71 -13.83 20.78 19.24
C THR A 71 -14.36 21.96 18.40
N ILE A 72 -13.82 23.18 18.53
CA ILE A 72 -14.27 24.35 17.74
C ILE A 72 -13.59 24.41 16.37
N GLY A 73 -12.35 23.90 16.28
CA GLY A 73 -11.65 23.77 15.02
C GLY A 73 -12.35 22.78 14.08
N GLU A 74 -12.76 21.60 14.59
CA GLU A 74 -13.49 20.61 13.79
C GLU A 74 -14.81 21.16 13.24
N GLU A 75 -15.65 21.77 14.08
CA GLU A 75 -16.98 22.25 13.66
C GLU A 75 -16.92 23.36 12.59
N MET A 76 -15.85 24.17 12.60
CA MET A 76 -15.66 25.26 11.64
C MET A 76 -14.92 24.82 10.36
N ILE A 77 -14.04 23.82 10.45
CA ILE A 77 -13.22 23.34 9.33
C ILE A 77 -13.94 22.26 8.52
N LEU A 78 -14.87 21.51 9.13
CA LEU A 78 -15.63 20.44 8.47
C LEU A 78 -16.34 20.91 7.18
N PRO A 79 -17.08 22.04 7.17
CA PRO A 79 -17.75 22.53 5.95
C PRO A 79 -16.77 22.90 4.84
N ASP A 80 -15.64 23.51 5.20
CA ASP A 80 -14.62 23.93 4.24
C ASP A 80 -13.84 22.74 3.69
N VAL A 81 -13.53 21.74 4.53
CA VAL A 81 -12.91 20.48 4.10
C VAL A 81 -13.86 19.67 3.21
N GLU A 82 -15.16 19.64 3.53
CA GLU A 82 -16.17 18.97 2.70
C GLU A 82 -16.25 19.62 1.30
N ASN A 83 -16.24 20.95 1.23
CA ASN A 83 -16.24 21.69 -0.03
C ASN A 83 -14.95 21.46 -0.84
N VAL A 84 -13.79 21.42 -0.19
CA VAL A 84 -12.52 21.10 -0.82
C VAL A 84 -12.53 19.67 -1.37
N LEU A 85 -12.96 18.68 -0.57
CA LEU A 85 -13.07 17.29 -1.03
C LEU A 85 -14.02 17.15 -2.22
N LYS A 86 -15.20 17.79 -2.18
CA LYS A 86 -16.15 17.79 -3.29
C LYS A 86 -15.52 18.35 -4.56
N ALA A 87 -14.81 19.48 -4.47
CA ALA A 87 -14.14 20.09 -5.63
C ALA A 87 -13.04 19.19 -6.23
N ILE A 88 -12.31 18.45 -5.40
CA ILE A 88 -11.27 17.51 -5.85
C ILE A 88 -11.88 16.28 -6.50
N ILE A 89 -12.91 15.69 -5.88
CA ILE A 89 -13.63 14.53 -6.42
C ILE A 89 -14.25 14.89 -7.78
N SER A 90 -14.91 16.05 -7.88
CA SER A 90 -15.52 16.53 -9.13
C SER A 90 -14.49 16.80 -10.23
N LYS A 91 -13.31 17.33 -9.90
CA LYS A 91 -12.21 17.48 -10.88
C LYS A 91 -11.75 16.11 -11.40
N SER A 92 -11.50 15.16 -10.51
CA SER A 92 -11.08 13.81 -10.92
C SER A 92 -12.14 13.10 -11.77
N ALA A 93 -13.44 13.31 -11.48
CA ALA A 93 -14.53 12.74 -12.26
C ALA A 93 -14.65 13.37 -13.65
N SER A 94 -14.34 14.67 -13.78
CA SER A 94 -14.37 15.38 -15.07
C SER A 94 -13.20 14.97 -15.98
N ASP A 95 -12.05 14.62 -15.38
CA ASP A 95 -10.88 14.10 -16.10
C ASP A 95 -11.08 12.66 -16.62
N ILE A 96 -12.10 11.94 -16.14
CA ILE A 96 -12.49 10.60 -16.65
C ILE A 96 -13.26 10.68 -17.98
N TYR A 97 -13.84 11.83 -18.31
CA TYR A 97 -14.69 12.02 -19.51
C TYR A 97 -14.03 12.81 -20.66
N ASN A 98 -12.74 13.14 -20.57
CA ASN A 98 -11.96 13.74 -21.68
C ASN A 98 -10.95 12.76 -22.28
#